data_AF-A0A396Q2Y0-F1
#
_entry.id   AF-A0A396Q2Y0-F1
#
_cell.length_a   1.000
_cell.length_b   1.000
_cell.length_c   1.000
_cell.angle_alpha   90.00
_cell.angle_beta   90.00
_cell.angle_gamma   90.00
#
_symmetry.space_group_name_H-M   'P 1'
#
loop_
_entity.id
_entity.type
_entity.pdbx_description
1 polymer ?
#
loop_
_entity_poly.entity_id
_entity_poly.type
_entity_poly.pdbx_seq_one_letter_code
_entity_poly.pdbx_strand_id
1 'polypeptide(L)'
;MVILRSLDAPVTGIDGTEDTTVGELVAVAGNQEEDILDRMEKESLCRTLWRCVDSLPGIQPDVIRSRYGQNLTIKGCGDACGITAAEARKQHDKALRNLRSGENGKLLRPFLPDDAQIYSSALIGNGWERFNQTWTSSTERVALEL
;
A
#
# COMPACT_ATOMS: atom_id res chain seq x y z
N MET A 1 10.96 -13.76 -39.07
CA MET A 1 9.79 -13.85 -39.97
C MET A 1 8.59 -14.18 -39.12
N VAL A 2 7.69 -13.22 -38.89
CA VAL A 2 6.47 -13.43 -38.09
C VAL A 2 5.39 -13.89 -39.04
N ILE A 3 4.81 -15.07 -38.81
CA ILE A 3 3.69 -15.59 -39.60
C ILE A 3 2.41 -15.02 -38.97
N LEU A 4 1.79 -14.04 -39.62
CA LEU A 4 0.48 -13.52 -39.23
C LEU A 4 -0.60 -14.52 -39.67
N ARG A 5 -1.30 -15.12 -38.70
CA ARG A 5 -2.51 -15.92 -38.94
C ARG A 5 -3.74 -15.16 -38.43
N SER A 6 -4.89 -15.43 -39.04
CA SER A 6 -6.17 -14.82 -38.64
C SER A 6 -6.58 -15.30 -37.25
N LEU A 7 -7.12 -14.39 -36.42
CA LEU A 7 -7.76 -14.73 -35.15
C LEU A 7 -9.11 -15.41 -35.36
N ASP A 8 -9.77 -15.16 -36.49
CA ASP A 8 -11.04 -15.78 -36.87
C ASP A 8 -10.86 -17.21 -37.42
N ALA A 9 -9.64 -17.77 -37.37
CA ALA A 9 -9.41 -19.13 -37.81
C ALA A 9 -10.15 -20.10 -36.87
N PRO A 10 -10.96 -21.04 -37.40
CA PRO A 10 -11.64 -22.03 -36.58
C PRO A 10 -10.62 -22.97 -35.93
N VAL A 11 -10.94 -23.41 -34.72
CA VAL A 11 -10.19 -24.43 -33.96
C VAL A 11 -11.08 -25.65 -33.83
N THR A 12 -10.61 -26.77 -34.37
CA THR A 12 -11.35 -28.03 -34.35
C THR A 12 -11.18 -28.73 -33.00
N GLY A 13 -12.29 -29.01 -32.34
CA GLY A 13 -12.36 -29.82 -31.11
C GLY A 13 -12.06 -31.30 -31.36
N ILE A 14 -11.86 -32.05 -30.28
CA ILE A 14 -11.57 -33.51 -30.31
C ILE A 14 -12.76 -34.31 -30.91
N ASP A 15 -13.95 -33.75 -30.83
CA ASP A 15 -15.23 -34.19 -31.38
C ASP A 15 -15.44 -33.77 -32.84
N GLY A 16 -14.50 -33.03 -33.45
CA GLY A 16 -14.55 -32.60 -34.85
C GLY A 16 -15.43 -31.38 -35.09
N THR A 17 -15.93 -30.73 -34.04
CA THR A 17 -16.72 -29.49 -34.12
C THR A 17 -15.80 -28.28 -34.20
N GLU A 18 -16.21 -27.24 -34.92
CA GLU A 18 -15.46 -25.98 -35.09
C GLU A 18 -16.20 -24.82 -34.42
N ASP A 19 -16.57 -25.03 -33.15
CA ASP A 19 -17.41 -24.09 -32.38
C ASP A 19 -16.59 -22.99 -31.68
N THR A 20 -15.29 -22.91 -31.92
CA THR A 20 -14.38 -21.95 -31.26
C THR A 20 -13.34 -21.43 -32.24
N THR A 21 -12.95 -20.17 -32.09
CA THR A 21 -11.93 -19.51 -32.92
C THR A 21 -10.61 -19.34 -32.18
N VAL A 22 -9.50 -19.17 -32.91
CA VAL A 22 -8.18 -18.91 -32.30
C VAL A 22 -8.24 -17.67 -31.40
N GLY A 23 -8.96 -16.62 -31.81
CA GLY A 23 -9.11 -15.39 -31.03
C GLY A 23 -9.77 -15.57 -29.67
N GLU A 24 -10.71 -16.51 -29.53
CA GLU A 24 -11.38 -16.80 -28.25
C GLU A 24 -10.48 -17.54 -27.26
N LEU A 25 -9.46 -18.25 -27.76
CA LEU A 25 -8.50 -19.01 -26.95
C LEU A 25 -7.21 -18.25 -26.67
N VAL A 26 -6.92 -17.20 -27.45
CA VAL A 26 -5.75 -16.35 -27.25
C VAL A 26 -5.99 -15.47 -26.03
N ALA A 27 -5.23 -15.73 -24.97
CA ALA A 27 -5.20 -14.87 -23.80
C ALA A 27 -4.79 -13.45 -24.21
N VAL A 28 -5.49 -12.46 -23.65
CA VAL A 28 -5.06 -11.05 -23.73
C VAL A 28 -3.66 -10.93 -23.15
N ALA A 29 -2.82 -10.11 -23.78
CA ALA A 29 -1.49 -9.82 -23.27
C ALA A 29 -1.60 -9.00 -21.97
N GLY A 30 -0.96 -9.48 -20.90
CA GLY A 30 -1.03 -8.87 -19.57
C GLY A 30 -2.06 -9.54 -18.67
N ASN A 31 -2.17 -9.06 -17.43
CA ASN A 31 -3.11 -9.57 -16.45
C ASN A 31 -4.10 -8.45 -16.07
N GLN A 32 -5.08 -8.24 -16.95
CA GLN A 32 -6.03 -7.14 -16.79
C GLN A 32 -6.85 -7.26 -15.50
N GLU A 33 -7.06 -8.47 -14.99
CA GLU A 33 -7.75 -8.73 -13.73
C GLU A 33 -6.92 -8.24 -12.53
N GLU A 34 -5.63 -8.59 -12.50
CA GLU A 34 -4.67 -8.12 -11.49
C GLU A 34 -4.53 -6.60 -11.53
N ASP A 35 -4.43 -5.99 -12.72
CA ASP A 35 -4.38 -4.54 -12.88
C ASP A 35 -5.64 -3.84 -12.33
N ILE A 36 -6.82 -4.45 -12.49
CA ILE A 36 -8.08 -3.93 -11.95
C ILE A 36 -8.09 -4.03 -10.42
N LEU A 37 -7.65 -5.17 -9.88
CA LEU A 37 -7.56 -5.38 -8.43
C LEU A 37 -6.59 -4.39 -7.78
N ASP A 38 -5.40 -4.23 -8.35
CA ASP A 38 -4.39 -3.26 -7.90
C ASP A 38 -4.93 -1.84 -7.89
N ARG A 39 -5.67 -1.45 -8.94
CA ARG A 39 -6.31 -0.14 -9.01
C ARG A 39 -7.36 0.04 -7.92
N MET A 40 -8.21 -0.96 -7.70
CA MET A 40 -9.25 -0.90 -6.65
C MET A 40 -8.64 -0.80 -5.26
N GLU A 41 -7.60 -1.59 -4.99
CA GLU A 41 -6.87 -1.55 -3.73
C GLU A 41 -6.22 -0.17 -3.52
N LYS A 42 -5.55 0.36 -4.55
CA LYS A 42 -4.93 1.69 -4.52
C LYS A 42 -5.96 2.79 -4.24
N GLU A 43 -7.14 2.75 -4.86
CA GLU A 43 -8.20 3.71 -4.58
C GLU A 43 -8.71 3.62 -3.13
N SER A 44 -8.88 2.40 -2.62
CA SER A 44 -9.25 2.14 -1.23
C SER A 44 -8.21 2.68 -0.25
N LEU A 45 -6.92 2.44 -0.53
CA LEU A 45 -5.79 2.94 0.24
C LEU A 45 -5.76 4.47 0.24
N CYS A 46 -5.85 5.11 -0.93
CA CYS A 46 -5.86 6.57 -1.04
C CYS A 46 -7.02 7.19 -0.24
N ARG A 47 -8.22 6.60 -0.32
CA ARG A 47 -9.39 7.07 0.43
C ARG A 47 -9.16 6.96 1.94
N THR A 48 -8.60 5.84 2.39
CA THR A 48 -8.33 5.60 3.81
C THR A 48 -7.24 6.54 4.33
N LEU A 49 -6.16 6.75 3.58
CA LEU A 49 -5.09 7.68 3.93
C LEU A 49 -5.63 9.10 4.11
N TRP A 50 -6.39 9.62 3.14
CA TRP A 50 -6.92 10.97 3.25
C TRP A 50 -7.94 11.12 4.39
N ARG A 51 -8.76 10.11 4.65
CA ARG A 51 -9.63 10.08 5.82
C ARG A 51 -8.84 10.14 7.14
N CYS A 52 -7.74 9.40 7.25
CA CYS A 52 -6.87 9.47 8.42
C CYS A 52 -6.24 10.87 8.55
N VAL A 53 -5.82 11.48 7.44
CA VAL A 53 -5.29 12.86 7.44
C VAL A 53 -6.35 13.86 7.91
N ASP A 54 -7.60 13.71 7.50
CA ASP A 54 -8.71 14.60 7.88
C ASP A 54 -9.07 14.50 9.38
N SER A 55 -8.70 13.41 10.04
CA SER A 55 -8.86 13.27 11.49
C SER A 55 -7.78 13.98 12.32
N LEU A 56 -6.74 14.51 11.68
CA LEU A 56 -5.65 15.17 12.39
C LEU A 56 -6.06 16.56 12.93
N PRO A 57 -5.54 16.96 14.10
CA PRO A 57 -5.93 18.22 14.72
C PRO A 57 -5.26 19.45 14.09
N GLY A 58 -6.00 20.56 14.07
CA GLY A 58 -5.48 21.88 13.71
C GLY A 58 -5.04 21.97 12.26
N ILE A 59 -3.86 22.55 12.03
CA ILE A 59 -3.31 22.78 10.68
C ILE A 59 -2.57 21.58 10.09
N GLN A 60 -2.50 20.46 10.83
CA GLN A 60 -1.79 19.26 10.41
C GLN A 60 -2.31 18.67 9.09
N PRO A 61 -3.64 18.57 8.84
CA PRO A 61 -4.15 18.09 7.55
C PRO A 61 -3.64 18.93 6.38
N ASP A 62 -3.65 20.26 6.51
CA ASP A 62 -3.23 21.18 5.45
C ASP A 62 -1.73 21.07 5.15
N VAL A 63 -0.91 20.93 6.19
CA VAL A 63 0.54 20.72 6.04
C VAL A 63 0.83 19.40 5.30
N ILE A 64 0.09 18.32 5.62
CA ILE A 64 0.25 17.01 4.97
C ILE A 64 -0.28 17.04 3.52
N ARG A 65 -1.44 17.67 3.27
CA ARG A 65 -1.99 17.87 1.92
C ARG A 65 -1.06 18.70 1.04
N SER A 66 -0.46 19.76 1.58
CA SER A 66 0.55 20.57 0.89
C SER A 66 1.81 19.75 0.57
N ARG A 67 2.25 18.92 1.52
CA ARG A 67 3.48 18.12 1.36
C ARG A 67 3.33 17.01 0.32
N TYR A 68 2.27 16.23 0.38
CA TYR A 68 2.10 15.01 -0.42
C TYR A 68 1.08 15.14 -1.56
N GLY A 69 0.08 16.02 -1.43
CA GLY A 69 -0.87 16.31 -2.49
C GLY A 69 -0.34 17.32 -3.52
N GLN A 70 0.42 18.31 -3.07
CA GLN A 70 0.98 19.37 -3.92
C GLN A 70 2.51 19.25 -4.13
N ASN A 71 3.16 18.25 -3.51
CA ASN A 71 4.61 18.04 -3.58
C ASN A 71 5.46 19.24 -3.14
N LEU A 72 4.97 20.06 -2.21
CA LEU A 72 5.71 21.22 -1.72
C LEU A 72 6.85 20.83 -0.77
N THR A 73 7.91 21.65 -0.73
CA THR A 73 8.95 21.56 0.31
C THR A 73 8.37 21.95 1.67
N ILE A 74 8.98 21.54 2.79
CA ILE A 74 8.53 21.96 4.12
C ILE A 74 8.44 23.48 4.26
N LYS A 75 9.36 24.21 3.63
CA LYS A 75 9.30 25.67 3.56
C LYS A 75 8.06 26.14 2.79
N GLY A 76 7.82 25.59 1.60
CA GLY A 76 6.64 25.89 0.79
C GLY A 76 5.32 25.53 1.49
N CYS A 77 5.27 24.44 2.27
CA CYS A 77 4.11 24.12 3.11
C CYS A 77 3.90 25.19 4.18
N GLY A 78 4.96 25.72 4.78
CA GLY A 78 4.87 26.83 5.72
C GLY A 78 4.26 28.06 5.05
N ASP A 79 4.79 28.45 3.89
CA ASP A 79 4.29 29.59 3.13
C ASP A 79 2.81 29.40 2.73
N ALA A 80 2.42 28.21 2.27
CA ALA A 80 1.04 27.87 1.89
C ALA A 80 0.07 27.87 3.09
N CYS A 81 0.52 27.43 4.26
CA CYS A 81 -0.27 27.40 5.49
C CYS A 81 -0.18 28.70 6.32
N GLY A 82 0.59 29.71 5.87
CA GLY A 82 0.79 30.96 6.60
C GLY A 82 1.59 30.81 7.91
N ILE A 83 2.44 29.79 8.00
CA ILE A 83 3.26 29.48 9.19
C ILE A 83 4.75 29.46 8.86
N THR A 84 5.60 29.55 9.89
CA THR A 84 7.05 29.44 9.68
C THR A 84 7.45 28.02 9.26
N ALA A 85 8.53 27.88 8.49
CA ALA A 85 9.05 26.58 8.07
C ALA A 85 9.41 25.65 9.26
N ALA A 86 9.83 26.22 10.39
CA ALA A 86 10.13 25.46 11.61
C ALA A 86 8.85 24.88 12.22
N GLU A 87 7.78 25.68 12.30
CA GLU A 87 6.49 25.22 12.80
C GLU A 87 5.85 24.21 11.83
N ALA A 88 5.97 24.42 10.51
CA ALA A 88 5.52 23.45 9.50
C ALA A 88 6.20 22.09 9.69
N ARG A 89 7.52 22.06 9.94
CA ARG A 89 8.25 20.82 10.25
C ARG A 89 7.70 20.15 11.51
N LYS A 90 7.52 20.92 12.58
CA LYS A 90 7.00 20.39 13.85
C LYS A 90 5.60 19.79 13.70
N GLN A 91 4.70 20.48 12.99
CA GLN A 91 3.35 19.99 12.73
C GLN A 91 3.35 18.76 11.82
N HIS A 92 4.19 18.74 10.79
CA HIS A 92 4.39 17.57 9.94
C HIS A 92 4.86 16.35 10.75
N ASP A 93 5.87 16.50 11.60
CA ASP A 93 6.41 15.38 12.38
C ASP A 93 5.38 14.86 13.41
N LYS A 94 4.63 15.78 14.03
CA LYS A 94 3.54 15.43 14.95
C LYS A 94 2.39 14.72 14.22
N ALA A 95 2.02 15.18 13.03
CA ALA A 95 1.03 14.54 12.18
C ALA A 95 1.44 13.10 11.84
N LEU A 96 2.66 12.88 11.35
CA LEU A 96 3.16 11.55 11.02
C LEU A 96 3.24 10.63 12.25
N ARG A 97 3.56 11.17 13.43
CA ARG A 97 3.54 10.38 14.67
C ARG A 97 2.12 9.94 15.01
N ASN A 98 1.15 10.83 14.91
CA ASN A 98 -0.26 10.52 15.17
C ASN A 98 -0.79 9.48 14.19
N LEU A 99 -0.54 9.63 12.88
CA LEU A 99 -0.96 8.69 11.83
C LEU A 99 -0.40 7.28 12.04
N ARG A 100 0.83 7.16 12.59
CA ARG A 100 1.46 5.87 12.88
C ARG A 100 0.93 5.18 14.14
N SER A 101 0.12 5.87 14.95
CA SER A 101 -0.28 5.41 16.28
C SER A 101 -1.80 5.30 16.42
N GLY A 102 -2.25 4.60 17.47
CA GLY A 102 -3.67 4.50 17.82
C GLY A 102 -4.53 3.88 16.72
N GLU A 103 -5.73 4.44 16.54
CA GLU A 103 -6.71 3.95 15.56
C GLU A 103 -6.26 4.16 14.11
N ASN A 104 -5.58 5.27 13.80
CA ASN A 104 -5.05 5.52 12.46
C ASN A 104 -4.02 4.45 12.06
N GLY A 105 -3.10 4.12 12.99
CA GLY A 105 -2.14 3.05 12.75
C GLY A 105 -2.80 1.68 12.50
N LYS A 106 -3.88 1.37 13.23
CA LYS A 106 -4.65 0.12 13.03
C LYS A 106 -5.34 0.08 11.67
N LEU A 107 -5.89 1.20 11.21
CA LEU A 107 -6.56 1.29 9.90
C LEU A 107 -5.58 1.17 8.72
N LEU A 108 -4.35 1.66 8.89
CA LEU A 108 -3.36 1.68 7.80
C LEU A 108 -2.52 0.41 7.72
N ARG A 109 -2.36 -0.33 8.83
CA ARG A 109 -1.57 -1.57 8.89
C ARG A 109 -1.95 -2.63 7.85
N PRO A 110 -3.24 -2.92 7.58
CA PRO A 110 -3.62 -3.96 6.63
C PRO A 110 -3.14 -3.71 5.19
N PHE A 111 -2.82 -2.46 4.83
CA PHE A 111 -2.32 -2.12 3.50
C PHE A 111 -0.79 -2.27 3.37
N LEU A 112 -0.11 -2.70 4.44
CA LEU A 112 1.31 -3.04 4.36
C LEU A 112 1.46 -4.45 3.81
N PRO A 113 2.42 -4.67 2.88
CA PRO A 113 2.79 -6.02 2.46
C PRO A 113 3.08 -6.94 3.64
N ASP A 114 2.69 -8.21 3.54
CA ASP A 114 2.80 -9.18 4.63
C ASP A 114 4.24 -9.35 5.14
N ASP A 115 5.22 -9.33 4.23
CA ASP A 115 6.65 -9.40 4.54
C ASP A 115 7.12 -8.21 5.40
N ALA A 116 6.62 -7.01 5.12
CA ALA A 116 6.90 -5.81 5.89
C ALA A 116 6.27 -5.88 7.30
N GLN A 117 5.09 -6.48 7.44
CA GLN A 117 4.45 -6.69 8.75
C GLN A 117 5.24 -7.71 9.60
N ILE A 118 5.64 -8.83 9.02
CA ILE A 118 6.43 -9.87 9.69
C ILE A 118 7.80 -9.31 10.11
N TYR A 119 8.49 -8.61 9.20
CA TYR A 119 9.79 -8.02 9.50
C TYR A 119 9.71 -6.97 10.61
N SER A 120 8.76 -6.03 10.51
CA SER A 120 8.61 -4.96 11.51
C SER A 120 8.20 -5.48 12.89
N SER A 121 7.40 -6.54 12.96
CA SER A 121 7.01 -7.17 14.22
C SER A 121 8.15 -7.95 14.87
N ALA A 122 9.05 -8.52 14.07
CA ALA A 122 10.25 -9.21 14.55
C ALA A 122 11.35 -8.25 15.06
N LEU A 123 11.32 -6.97 14.64
CA LEU A 123 12.22 -5.94 15.14
C LEU A 123 11.83 -5.38 16.52
N ILE A 124 10.69 -5.77 17.07
CA ILE A 124 10.18 -5.27 18.36
C ILE A 124 10.32 -6.35 19.43
N GLY A 125 10.81 -5.95 20.61
CA GLY A 125 10.91 -6.84 21.78
C GLY A 125 12.10 -7.82 21.73
N ASN A 126 13.05 -7.51 20.86
CA ASN A 126 14.40 -8.05 20.78
C ASN A 126 15.26 -7.48 21.93
N GLY A 127 15.21 -8.13 23.08
CA GLY A 127 16.03 -7.77 24.24
C GLY A 127 16.39 -9.00 25.06
N TRP A 128 17.59 -8.99 25.65
CA TRP A 128 18.10 -10.08 26.49
C TRP A 128 17.10 -10.45 27.60
N GLU A 129 16.52 -9.44 28.25
CA GLU A 129 15.60 -9.62 29.37
C GLU A 129 14.32 -10.35 28.94
N ARG A 130 13.78 -9.98 27.78
CA ARG A 130 12.57 -10.60 27.23
C ARG A 130 12.83 -12.05 26.83
N PHE A 131 13.99 -12.32 26.23
CA PHE A 131 14.42 -13.68 25.91
C PHE A 131 14.60 -14.51 27.18
N ASN A 132 15.23 -13.97 28.23
CA ASN A 132 15.45 -14.70 29.48
C ASN A 132 14.14 -15.06 30.21
N GLN A 133 13.08 -14.26 30.00
CA GLN A 133 11.74 -14.52 30.56
C GLN A 133 10.93 -15.51 29.72
N THR A 134 10.96 -15.37 28.39
CA THR A 134 10.07 -16.12 27.47
C THR A 134 10.73 -17.31 26.81
N TRP A 135 12.07 -17.35 26.77
CA TRP A 135 12.90 -18.29 26.01
C TRP A 135 12.60 -18.30 24.50
N THR A 136 11.96 -17.25 23.99
CA THR A 136 11.56 -17.14 22.59
C THR A 136 12.19 -15.89 21.98
N SER A 137 12.88 -16.05 20.86
CA SER A 137 13.41 -14.91 20.10
C SER A 137 12.28 -14.10 19.44
N SER A 138 12.56 -12.86 19.04
CA SER A 138 11.53 -12.00 18.43
C SER A 138 11.05 -12.52 17.07
N THR A 139 11.89 -13.23 16.33
CA THR A 139 11.54 -13.90 15.07
C THR A 139 10.70 -15.15 15.32
N GLU A 140 11.08 -16.01 16.28
CA GLU A 140 10.28 -17.18 16.68
C GLU A 140 8.90 -16.79 17.20
N ARG A 141 8.82 -15.71 18.00
CA ARG A 141 7.54 -15.20 18.52
C ARG A 141 6.56 -14.84 17.39
N VAL A 142 7.06 -14.19 16.34
CA VAL A 142 6.22 -13.81 15.19
C VAL A 142 5.84 -15.03 14.37
N ALA A 143 6.78 -15.94 14.13
CA ALA A 143 6.52 -17.17 13.37
C ALA A 143 5.55 -18.14 14.07
N LEU A 144 5.55 -18.15 15.41
CA LEU A 144 4.70 -19.01 16.25
C LEU A 144 3.43 -18.31 16.75
N GLU A 145 3.19 -17.06 16.35
CA GLU A 145 2.03 -16.24 16.76
C GLU A 145 1.85 -16.13 18.31
N LEU A 146 2.95 -15.93 19.04
CA LEU A 146 3.01 -15.86 20.51
C LEU A 146 2.93 -14.43 21.09
#